data_AF-A0A1W9TI76-F1
#
_entry.id   AF-A0A1W9TI76-F1
#
_cell.length_a   1.000
_cell.length_b   1.000
_cell.length_c   1.000
_cell.angle_alpha   90.00
_cell.angle_beta   90.00
_cell.angle_gamma   90.00
#
_symmetry.space_group_name_H-M   'P 1'
#
loop_
_entity.id
_entity.type
_entity.pdbx_description
1 polymer ?
#
loop_
_entity_poly.entity_id
_entity_poly.type
_entity_poly.pdbx_seq_one_letter_code
_entity_poly.pdbx_strand_id
1 'polypeptide(L)'
;MNYAEDGEATGLWDWENGKNSEWDFINLDFLLTSLEEKDWIETKKYSELKNKKKQEDLTPIVDGVAVWMSKAAKGVGKYSEKGYESWFDFNKNSPKLNNYRKDYAKYTKFIKENENNKKIAIQNLMKLAKENLLSHQFEFGCTGISGRDEDWKNGRKYSIWENVKTISVIEEAVSRINNYKDEIYIKDINRDNIKEIIVVNKNNFYVFSKARGGRLLFWYDLEKGIEIVGGELGTKAGEQYYDGNFPIVPLEIKDNVRFMTGSDDLLEYLRDTKFNVRQKALNEKLLLEKENGFEYIITDIYKAEMDYSISNNSQLVFKYNNFIKTISFDENGFNIKYQLPKEVKGIKIVSEFQPDYYAMINNGQKSIETESIENGIIVKNVITNNNLIIKTDVENEITEENSMFGKIIILKSYNKNIMMEIRKDND
;
A
#
# COMPACT_ATOMS: atom_id res chain seq x y z
N MET A 1 27.08 24.69 -20.68
CA MET A 1 26.98 24.16 -19.31
C MET A 1 25.56 23.65 -19.15
N ASN A 2 25.40 22.48 -18.54
CA ASN A 2 24.09 21.94 -18.21
C ASN A 2 23.94 21.99 -16.69
N TYR A 3 22.79 22.46 -16.21
CA TYR A 3 22.43 22.41 -14.80
C TYR A 3 21.16 21.57 -14.67
N ALA A 4 21.22 20.56 -13.81
CA ALA A 4 20.12 19.70 -13.45
C ALA A 4 20.32 19.30 -11.99
N GLU A 5 19.31 19.51 -11.17
CA GLU A 5 19.31 19.25 -9.73
C GLU A 5 17.90 18.78 -9.33
N ASP A 6 17.81 18.11 -8.19
CA ASP A 6 16.54 17.72 -7.59
C ASP A 6 15.71 18.97 -7.28
N GLY A 7 14.41 18.95 -7.62
CA GLY A 7 13.51 20.08 -7.37
C GLY A 7 13.40 20.40 -5.87
N GLU A 8 13.55 19.38 -5.04
CA GLU A 8 13.58 19.43 -3.58
C GLU A 8 14.71 20.31 -3.03
N ALA A 9 15.81 20.47 -3.77
CA ALA A 9 16.89 21.38 -3.40
C ALA A 9 16.44 22.86 -3.44
N THR A 10 15.35 23.17 -4.14
CA THR A 10 14.75 24.50 -4.20
C THR A 10 13.71 24.66 -3.09
N GLY A 11 14.16 24.59 -1.84
CA GLY A 11 13.37 24.94 -0.66
C GLY A 11 12.88 23.79 0.23
N LEU A 12 12.66 22.57 -0.28
CA LEU A 12 12.19 21.47 0.58
C LEU A 12 13.26 21.08 1.60
N TRP A 13 14.51 20.85 1.15
CA TRP A 13 15.56 20.39 2.05
C TRP A 13 15.90 21.41 3.14
N ASP A 14 15.94 22.69 2.81
CA ASP A 14 16.23 23.74 3.80
C ASP A 14 15.07 23.89 4.80
N TRP A 15 13.83 23.77 4.34
CA TRP A 15 12.65 23.70 5.20
C TRP A 15 12.68 22.47 6.14
N GLU A 16 12.99 21.27 5.63
CA GLU A 16 13.11 20.05 6.45
C GLU A 16 14.18 20.18 7.56
N ASN A 17 15.17 21.06 7.35
CA ASN A 17 16.21 21.39 8.31
C ASN A 17 15.88 22.62 9.19
N GLY A 18 14.63 23.10 9.16
CA GLY A 18 14.15 24.22 9.97
C GLY A 18 14.66 25.58 9.52
N LYS A 19 15.09 25.72 8.26
CA LYS A 19 15.52 26.99 7.68
C LYS A 19 14.40 27.63 6.87
N ASN A 20 14.55 28.92 6.57
CA ASN A 20 13.60 29.65 5.74
C ASN A 20 13.84 29.36 4.25
N SER A 21 12.94 28.59 3.63
CA SER A 21 12.96 28.22 2.22
C SER A 21 12.65 29.36 1.26
N GLU A 22 12.10 30.48 1.74
CA GLU A 22 11.83 31.66 0.92
C GLU A 22 13.12 32.24 0.30
N TRP A 23 14.25 32.11 1.02
CA TRP A 23 15.56 32.50 0.50
C TRP A 23 15.99 31.69 -0.71
N ASP A 24 15.63 30.41 -0.80
CA ASP A 24 15.99 29.57 -1.95
C ASP A 24 15.28 30.06 -3.22
N PHE A 25 14.02 30.48 -3.10
CA PHE A 25 13.25 31.07 -4.20
C PHE A 25 13.76 32.45 -4.60
N ILE A 26 14.06 33.32 -3.62
CA ILE A 26 14.66 34.64 -3.88
C ILE A 26 16.00 34.49 -4.60
N ASN A 27 16.84 33.54 -4.14
CA ASN A 27 18.13 33.27 -4.76
C ASN A 27 17.98 32.71 -6.18
N LEU A 28 16.98 31.84 -6.41
CA LEU A 28 16.68 31.32 -7.74
C LEU A 28 16.21 32.44 -8.68
N ASP A 29 15.29 33.30 -8.24
CA ASP A 29 14.79 34.44 -9.03
C ASP A 29 15.92 35.42 -9.38
N PHE A 30 16.76 35.74 -8.38
CA PHE A 30 17.94 36.57 -8.60
C PHE A 30 18.91 35.94 -9.61
N LEU A 31 19.18 34.64 -9.50
CA LEU A 31 20.04 33.91 -10.43
C LEU A 31 19.47 33.93 -11.84
N LEU A 32 18.18 33.59 -12.00
CA LEU A 32 17.51 33.54 -13.31
C LEU A 32 17.49 34.93 -13.97
N THR A 33 17.08 35.97 -13.23
CA THR A 33 17.12 37.36 -13.71
C THR A 33 18.54 37.76 -14.12
N SER A 34 19.53 37.44 -13.29
CA SER A 34 20.93 37.75 -13.60
C SER A 34 21.41 37.06 -14.87
N LEU A 35 20.99 35.81 -15.13
CA LEU A 35 21.35 35.07 -16.34
C LEU A 35 20.68 35.66 -17.58
N GLU A 36 19.44 36.14 -17.47
CA GLU A 36 18.70 36.79 -18.57
C GLU A 36 19.30 38.16 -18.94
N GLU A 37 19.88 38.87 -17.99
CA GLU A 37 20.51 40.18 -18.22
C GLU A 37 21.92 40.10 -18.86
N LYS A 38 22.58 38.94 -18.86
CA LYS A 38 23.92 38.80 -19.46
C LYS A 38 23.82 38.49 -20.95
N ASP A 39 24.22 39.44 -21.77
CA ASP A 39 24.33 39.32 -23.24
C ASP A 39 25.25 38.19 -23.73
N TRP A 40 26.22 37.77 -22.92
CA TRP A 40 27.13 36.67 -23.21
C TRP A 40 26.64 35.28 -22.76
N ILE A 41 25.49 35.20 -22.08
CA ILE A 41 24.86 33.95 -21.65
C ILE A 41 23.55 33.76 -22.42
N GLU A 42 23.35 32.57 -22.97
CA GLU A 42 22.09 32.20 -23.62
C GLU A 42 21.46 31.02 -22.85
N THR A 43 20.30 31.23 -22.24
CA THR A 43 19.53 30.17 -21.57
C THR A 43 18.65 29.44 -22.60
N LYS A 44 18.77 28.12 -22.66
CA LYS A 44 18.03 27.27 -23.61
C LYS A 44 17.57 25.97 -22.97
N LYS A 45 16.41 25.50 -23.39
CA LYS A 45 15.93 24.15 -23.13
C LYS A 45 16.66 23.17 -24.04
N TYR A 46 16.83 21.92 -23.59
CA TYR A 46 17.42 20.87 -24.43
C TYR A 46 16.69 20.68 -25.77
N SER A 47 15.36 20.88 -25.79
CA SER A 47 14.55 20.80 -27.01
C SER A 47 14.92 21.85 -28.07
N GLU A 48 15.47 22.99 -27.66
CA GLU A 48 15.89 24.10 -28.52
C GLU A 48 17.31 23.91 -29.06
N LEU A 49 18.04 22.93 -28.52
CA LEU A 49 19.41 22.58 -28.94
C LEU A 49 19.46 21.55 -30.08
N LYS A 50 18.30 21.00 -30.51
CA LYS A 50 18.19 19.90 -31.49
C LYS A 50 18.85 20.17 -32.85
N ASN A 51 19.03 21.44 -33.22
CA ASN A 51 19.59 21.86 -34.51
C ASN A 51 21.05 22.35 -34.41
N LYS A 52 21.71 22.23 -33.25
CA LYS A 52 23.14 22.57 -33.14
C LYS A 52 24.01 21.44 -33.70
N LYS A 53 25.19 21.82 -34.21
CA LYS A 53 26.22 20.92 -34.75
C LYS A 53 26.37 19.72 -33.81
N LYS A 54 26.19 18.49 -34.31
CA LYS A 54 26.37 17.27 -33.51
C LYS A 54 27.72 17.37 -32.79
N GLN A 55 27.72 17.11 -31.49
CA GLN A 55 28.95 17.07 -30.72
C GLN A 55 29.87 16.03 -31.38
N GLU A 56 31.05 16.46 -31.83
CA GLU A 56 32.02 15.61 -32.53
C GLU A 56 32.78 14.68 -31.56
N ASP A 57 32.60 14.90 -30.25
CA ASP A 57 33.14 14.07 -29.19
C ASP A 57 32.29 12.81 -28.99
N LEU A 58 32.77 11.71 -29.57
CA LEU A 58 32.23 10.35 -29.42
C LEU A 58 32.97 9.55 -28.34
N THR A 59 33.72 10.21 -27.45
CA THR A 59 34.40 9.50 -26.36
C THR A 59 33.36 8.70 -25.58
N PRO A 60 33.59 7.41 -25.32
CA PRO A 60 32.63 6.60 -24.59
C PRO A 60 32.31 7.25 -23.24
N ILE A 61 31.02 7.48 -23.00
CA ILE A 61 30.55 7.82 -21.66
C ILE A 61 30.82 6.58 -20.80
N VAL A 62 31.80 6.68 -19.90
CA VAL A 62 32.09 5.61 -18.94
C VAL A 62 30.97 5.52 -17.91
N ASP A 63 30.78 4.34 -17.35
CA ASP A 63 29.85 4.16 -16.23
C ASP A 63 30.20 5.14 -15.11
N GLY A 64 29.25 6.01 -14.78
CA GLY A 64 29.38 7.03 -13.76
C GLY A 64 28.14 7.13 -12.91
N VAL A 65 28.30 7.66 -11.70
CA VAL A 65 27.20 7.99 -10.79
C VAL A 65 27.39 9.38 -10.23
N ALA A 66 26.31 9.97 -9.71
CA ALA A 66 26.41 11.22 -8.98
C ALA A 66 27.40 11.09 -7.80
N VAL A 67 28.18 12.14 -7.57
CA VAL A 67 29.23 12.17 -6.53
C VAL A 67 28.65 11.83 -5.15
N TRP A 68 27.43 12.30 -4.86
CA TRP A 68 26.77 12.03 -3.59
C TRP A 68 26.49 10.53 -3.38
N MET A 69 26.15 9.76 -4.41
CA MET A 69 25.90 8.32 -4.30
C MET A 69 27.18 7.58 -3.90
N SER A 70 28.31 7.98 -4.48
CA SER A 70 29.62 7.42 -4.11
C SER A 70 30.02 7.80 -2.67
N LYS A 71 29.69 9.01 -2.22
CA LYS A 71 29.89 9.43 -0.81
C LYS A 71 28.98 8.64 0.13
N ALA A 72 27.71 8.44 -0.23
CA ALA A 72 26.74 7.71 0.55
C ALA A 72 27.15 6.24 0.74
N ALA A 73 27.62 5.57 -0.31
CA ALA A 73 28.14 4.19 -0.24
C ALA A 73 29.41 4.05 0.62
N LYS A 74 30.13 5.15 0.87
CA LYS A 74 31.28 5.22 1.78
C LYS A 74 30.92 5.56 3.22
N GLY A 75 29.63 5.67 3.55
CA GLY A 75 29.20 5.99 4.91
C GLY A 75 29.00 7.49 5.20
N VAL A 76 28.87 8.35 4.17
CA VAL A 76 28.72 9.81 4.35
C VAL A 76 27.30 10.28 4.02
N GLY A 77 26.69 11.04 4.94
CA GLY A 77 25.36 11.65 4.74
C GLY A 77 24.19 10.86 5.33
N LYS A 78 22.98 11.40 5.21
CA LYS A 78 21.74 10.86 5.80
C LYS A 78 21.39 9.45 5.28
N TYR A 79 21.62 9.21 4.00
CA TYR A 79 21.30 7.96 3.30
C TYR A 79 22.50 7.01 3.16
N SER A 80 23.46 7.11 4.08
CA SER A 80 24.72 6.39 3.93
C SER A 80 24.60 4.89 4.14
N GLU A 81 25.35 4.13 3.35
CA GLU A 81 25.64 2.72 3.54
C GLU A 81 27.14 2.60 3.87
N LYS A 82 27.52 1.84 4.90
CA LYS A 82 28.94 1.69 5.29
C LYS A 82 29.49 0.38 4.74
N GLY A 83 30.78 0.38 4.42
CA GLY A 83 31.51 -0.83 4.04
C GLY A 83 31.68 -1.05 2.53
N TYR A 84 31.41 -0.03 1.71
CA TYR A 84 31.62 -0.10 0.26
C TYR A 84 32.57 1.00 -0.23
N GLU A 85 33.39 0.68 -1.22
CA GLU A 85 34.39 1.61 -1.80
C GLU A 85 33.77 2.61 -2.76
N SER A 86 32.62 2.30 -3.34
CA SER A 86 31.89 3.12 -4.29
C SER A 86 30.43 2.68 -4.37
N TRP A 87 29.59 3.44 -5.07
CA TRP A 87 28.25 2.97 -5.39
C TRP A 87 28.28 1.66 -6.21
N PHE A 88 29.21 1.50 -7.16
CA PHE A 88 29.30 0.28 -7.96
C PHE A 88 29.63 -0.95 -7.10
N ASP A 89 30.47 -0.78 -6.09
CA ASP A 89 30.77 -1.82 -5.11
C ASP A 89 29.53 -2.18 -4.28
N PHE A 90 28.82 -1.19 -3.73
CA PHE A 90 27.53 -1.40 -3.07
C PHE A 90 26.53 -2.12 -3.99
N ASN A 91 26.36 -1.62 -5.20
CA ASN A 91 25.45 -2.16 -6.20
C ASN A 91 25.78 -3.62 -6.52
N LYS A 92 27.06 -4.01 -6.57
CA LYS A 92 27.49 -5.38 -6.88
C LYS A 92 27.40 -6.31 -5.67
N ASN A 93 27.87 -5.85 -4.52
CA ASN A 93 28.20 -6.71 -3.38
C ASN A 93 27.20 -6.64 -2.22
N SER A 94 26.24 -5.72 -2.24
CA SER A 94 25.23 -5.63 -1.17
C SER A 94 24.37 -6.89 -1.08
N PRO A 95 24.37 -7.60 0.08
CA PRO A 95 23.50 -8.74 0.30
C PRO A 95 22.01 -8.38 0.19
N LYS A 96 21.65 -7.19 0.67
CA LYS A 96 20.29 -6.64 0.60
C LYS A 96 19.84 -6.49 -0.85
N LEU A 97 20.63 -5.79 -1.68
CA LEU A 97 20.29 -5.61 -3.10
C LEU A 97 20.24 -6.96 -3.84
N ASN A 98 21.19 -7.85 -3.57
CA ASN A 98 21.20 -9.18 -4.17
C ASN A 98 20.01 -10.04 -3.75
N ASN A 99 19.51 -9.90 -2.52
CA ASN A 99 18.26 -10.52 -2.11
C ASN A 99 17.08 -9.98 -2.91
N TYR A 100 16.90 -8.66 -2.94
CA TYR A 100 15.79 -8.06 -3.67
C TYR A 100 15.83 -8.38 -5.15
N ARG A 101 16.99 -8.32 -5.81
CA ARG A 101 17.11 -8.69 -7.24
C ARG A 101 16.60 -10.09 -7.55
N LYS A 102 16.78 -11.05 -6.63
CA LYS A 102 16.24 -12.41 -6.80
C LYS A 102 14.72 -12.39 -6.79
N ASP A 103 14.12 -11.63 -5.88
CA ASP A 103 12.67 -11.46 -5.80
C ASP A 103 12.14 -10.73 -7.07
N TYR A 104 12.72 -9.58 -7.45
CA TYR A 104 12.34 -8.86 -8.68
C TYR A 104 12.50 -9.73 -9.94
N ALA A 105 13.58 -10.49 -10.07
CA ALA A 105 13.79 -11.39 -11.20
C ALA A 105 12.76 -12.53 -11.23
N LYS A 106 12.44 -13.12 -10.07
CA LYS A 106 11.39 -14.14 -9.93
C LYS A 106 10.05 -13.58 -10.42
N TYR A 107 9.63 -12.42 -9.93
CA TYR A 107 8.33 -11.84 -10.26
C TYR A 107 8.27 -11.34 -11.71
N THR A 108 9.36 -10.80 -12.24
CA THR A 108 9.48 -10.45 -13.66
C THR A 108 9.27 -11.68 -14.55
N LYS A 109 9.89 -12.81 -14.19
CA LYS A 109 9.73 -14.08 -14.92
C LYS A 109 8.29 -14.57 -14.85
N PHE A 110 7.70 -14.60 -13.66
CA PHE A 110 6.31 -15.00 -13.44
C PHE A 110 5.33 -14.18 -14.31
N ILE A 111 5.50 -12.85 -14.34
CA ILE A 111 4.67 -11.96 -15.17
C ILE A 111 4.82 -12.28 -16.65
N LYS A 112 6.06 -12.40 -17.16
CA LYS A 112 6.32 -12.73 -18.57
C LYS A 112 5.73 -14.08 -19.00
N GLU A 113 5.76 -15.06 -18.12
CA GLU A 113 5.20 -16.40 -18.39
C GLU A 113 3.66 -16.39 -18.47
N ASN A 114 3.00 -15.40 -17.86
CA ASN A 114 1.54 -15.35 -17.74
C ASN A 114 0.88 -14.16 -18.47
N GLU A 115 1.64 -13.17 -18.95
CA GLU A 115 1.08 -11.97 -19.61
C GLU A 115 0.27 -12.28 -20.87
N ASN A 116 0.64 -13.35 -21.58
CA ASN A 116 -0.04 -13.83 -22.80
C ASN A 116 -1.07 -14.94 -22.53
N ASN A 117 -1.44 -15.18 -21.26
CA ASN A 117 -2.45 -16.19 -20.92
C ASN A 117 -3.79 -15.83 -21.56
N LYS A 118 -4.57 -16.84 -22.01
CA LYS A 118 -5.87 -16.62 -22.67
C LYS A 118 -7.01 -16.29 -21.69
N LYS A 119 -6.86 -16.61 -20.41
CA LYS A 119 -7.87 -16.32 -19.39
C LYS A 119 -7.80 -14.85 -18.97
N ILE A 120 -8.90 -14.11 -19.17
CA ILE A 120 -8.98 -12.67 -18.86
C ILE A 120 -8.64 -12.37 -17.39
N ALA A 121 -9.07 -13.23 -16.46
CA ALA A 121 -8.76 -13.09 -15.04
C ALA A 121 -7.24 -13.07 -14.78
N ILE A 122 -6.49 -13.96 -15.43
CA ILE A 122 -5.03 -14.01 -15.28
C ILE A 122 -4.41 -12.76 -15.88
N GLN A 123 -4.89 -12.30 -17.05
CA GLN A 123 -4.39 -11.07 -17.67
C GLN A 123 -4.60 -9.84 -16.76
N ASN A 124 -5.76 -9.73 -16.11
CA ASN A 124 -6.05 -8.64 -15.17
C ASN A 124 -5.12 -8.70 -13.96
N LEU A 125 -4.94 -9.88 -13.36
CA LEU A 125 -3.97 -10.08 -12.29
C LEU A 125 -2.53 -9.76 -12.71
N MET A 126 -2.15 -10.03 -13.97
CA MET A 126 -0.81 -9.67 -14.48
C MET A 126 -0.62 -8.17 -14.65
N LYS A 127 -1.67 -7.42 -15.01
CA LYS A 127 -1.61 -5.95 -15.01
C LYS A 127 -1.35 -5.43 -13.60
N LEU A 128 -2.09 -5.93 -12.61
CA LEU A 128 -1.89 -5.57 -11.21
C LEU A 128 -0.49 -5.95 -10.71
N ALA A 129 -0.03 -7.18 -11.00
CA ALA A 129 1.31 -7.64 -10.62
C ALA A 129 2.41 -6.79 -11.26
N LYS A 130 2.23 -6.35 -12.51
CA LYS A 130 3.18 -5.48 -13.21
C LYS A 130 3.25 -4.10 -12.58
N GLU A 131 2.13 -3.46 -12.25
CA GLU A 131 2.16 -2.18 -11.54
C GLU A 131 2.83 -2.33 -10.18
N ASN A 132 2.52 -3.40 -9.45
CA ASN A 132 3.11 -3.71 -8.14
C ASN A 132 4.63 -3.84 -8.25
N LEU A 133 5.11 -4.57 -9.26
CA LEU A 133 6.53 -4.70 -9.56
C LEU A 133 7.17 -3.34 -9.83
N LEU A 134 6.58 -2.53 -10.72
CA LEU A 134 7.15 -1.25 -11.16
C LEU A 134 7.16 -0.22 -10.03
N SER A 135 6.11 -0.16 -9.23
CA SER A 135 5.98 0.84 -8.17
C SER A 135 6.99 0.65 -7.05
N HIS A 136 7.36 -0.60 -6.75
CA HIS A 136 8.38 -0.91 -5.75
C HIS A 136 9.82 -0.87 -6.30
N GLN A 137 10.00 -0.61 -7.60
CA GLN A 137 11.32 -0.30 -8.16
C GLN A 137 11.75 1.16 -7.96
N PHE A 138 10.91 2.00 -7.35
CA PHE A 138 11.27 3.37 -7.04
C PHE A 138 12.57 3.41 -6.22
N GLU A 139 13.52 4.22 -6.71
CA GLU A 139 14.87 4.37 -6.15
C GLU A 139 15.65 3.06 -5.94
N PHE A 140 15.30 1.98 -6.65
CA PHE A 140 15.99 0.70 -6.49
C PHE A 140 17.50 0.82 -6.74
N GLY A 141 18.32 0.42 -5.77
CA GLY A 141 19.77 0.56 -5.84
C GLY A 141 20.30 1.90 -5.34
N CYS A 142 19.43 2.85 -4.95
CA CYS A 142 19.82 4.02 -4.17
C CYS A 142 20.19 3.60 -2.73
N THR A 143 21.27 4.16 -2.20
CA THR A 143 21.72 3.87 -0.83
C THR A 143 20.73 4.43 0.20
N GLY A 144 20.52 3.72 1.31
CA GLY A 144 19.73 4.21 2.46
C GLY A 144 18.20 4.23 2.28
N ILE A 145 17.67 4.17 1.06
CA ILE A 145 16.22 4.30 0.78
C ILE A 145 15.39 3.16 1.39
N SER A 146 15.85 1.91 1.26
CA SER A 146 15.22 0.76 1.92
C SER A 146 15.92 0.37 3.22
N GLY A 147 16.46 1.36 3.94
CA GLY A 147 17.28 1.16 5.12
C GLY A 147 18.70 0.67 4.81
N ARG A 148 19.53 0.58 5.86
CA ARG A 148 20.92 0.11 5.76
C ARG A 148 20.99 -1.41 5.75
N ASP A 149 22.09 -1.98 5.26
CA ASP A 149 22.32 -3.42 5.27
C ASP A 149 22.33 -3.99 6.69
N GLU A 150 22.81 -3.23 7.67
CA GLU A 150 22.75 -3.60 9.08
C GLU A 150 21.31 -3.68 9.59
N ASP A 151 20.47 -2.69 9.28
CA ASP A 151 19.05 -2.69 9.65
C ASP A 151 18.35 -3.91 9.01
N TRP A 152 18.63 -4.17 7.74
CA TRP A 152 18.09 -5.31 7.00
C TRP A 152 18.51 -6.66 7.59
N LYS A 153 19.80 -6.82 7.96
CA LYS A 153 20.32 -8.03 8.63
C LYS A 153 19.67 -8.25 9.99
N ASN A 154 19.35 -7.18 10.69
CA ASN A 154 18.65 -7.21 11.99
C ASN A 154 17.12 -7.37 11.84
N GLY A 155 16.62 -7.65 10.62
CA GLY A 155 15.21 -7.91 10.36
C GLY A 155 14.35 -6.66 10.19
N ARG A 156 14.92 -5.44 10.24
CA ARG A 156 14.19 -4.21 9.96
C ARG A 156 14.13 -3.98 8.45
N LYS A 157 12.95 -4.21 7.88
CA LYS A 157 12.71 -4.08 6.44
C LYS A 157 11.75 -2.93 6.16
N TYR A 158 11.89 -2.33 4.98
CA TYR A 158 11.10 -1.17 4.57
C TYR A 158 10.18 -1.54 3.41
N SER A 159 8.96 -0.99 3.42
CA SER A 159 7.90 -1.39 2.49
C SER A 159 8.26 -1.09 1.03
N ILE A 160 9.00 0.00 0.77
CA ILE A 160 9.33 0.49 -0.56
C ILE A 160 9.85 -0.60 -1.52
N TRP A 161 10.72 -1.51 -1.06
CA TRP A 161 11.22 -2.63 -1.85
C TRP A 161 10.67 -3.99 -1.40
N GLU A 162 10.29 -4.16 -0.12
CA GLU A 162 9.82 -5.44 0.40
C GLU A 162 8.39 -5.77 -0.08
N ASN A 163 7.55 -4.77 -0.32
CA ASN A 163 6.17 -4.96 -0.78
C ASN A 163 6.05 -5.69 -2.12
N VAL A 164 7.10 -5.70 -2.95
CA VAL A 164 7.13 -6.51 -4.19
C VAL A 164 6.78 -7.98 -3.93
N LYS A 165 7.05 -8.48 -2.71
CA LYS A 165 6.75 -9.84 -2.33
C LYS A 165 5.26 -10.18 -2.33
N THR A 166 4.40 -9.17 -2.21
CA THR A 166 2.94 -9.34 -2.28
C THR A 166 2.48 -9.90 -3.64
N ILE A 167 3.31 -9.81 -4.69
CA ILE A 167 3.09 -10.50 -5.96
C ILE A 167 3.01 -12.03 -5.80
N SER A 168 3.62 -12.64 -4.76
CA SER A 168 3.42 -14.08 -4.54
C SER A 168 2.01 -14.46 -4.07
N VAL A 169 1.23 -13.50 -3.56
CA VAL A 169 -0.20 -13.68 -3.32
C VAL A 169 -0.95 -13.76 -4.66
N ILE A 170 -0.60 -12.89 -5.61
CA ILE A 170 -1.14 -12.92 -6.98
C ILE A 170 -0.73 -14.21 -7.70
N GLU A 171 0.52 -14.66 -7.53
CA GLU A 171 1.03 -15.94 -8.05
C GLU A 171 0.18 -17.12 -7.56
N GLU A 172 -0.16 -17.15 -6.28
CA GLU A 172 -1.06 -18.16 -5.72
C GLU A 172 -2.47 -18.05 -6.30
N ALA A 173 -3.05 -16.85 -6.39
CA ALA A 173 -4.37 -16.63 -6.98
C ALA A 173 -4.43 -17.12 -8.45
N VAL A 174 -3.40 -16.84 -9.25
CA VAL A 174 -3.28 -17.36 -10.63
C VAL A 174 -3.19 -18.88 -10.67
N SER A 175 -2.45 -19.48 -9.74
CA SER A 175 -2.41 -20.95 -9.59
C SER A 175 -3.81 -21.51 -9.32
N ARG A 176 -4.62 -20.83 -8.50
CA ARG A 176 -6.00 -21.24 -8.19
C ARG A 176 -6.98 -21.03 -9.34
N ILE A 177 -6.76 -20.04 -10.21
CA ILE A 177 -7.52 -19.91 -11.47
C ILE A 177 -7.24 -21.09 -12.42
N ASN A 178 -6.03 -21.64 -12.39
CA ASN A 178 -5.65 -22.77 -13.24
C ASN A 178 -6.05 -24.12 -12.64
N ASN A 179 -5.91 -24.28 -11.34
CA ASN A 179 -6.16 -25.52 -10.61
C ASN A 179 -7.09 -25.25 -9.42
N TYR A 180 -8.33 -24.91 -9.75
CA TYR A 180 -9.32 -24.55 -8.74
C TYR A 180 -9.71 -25.77 -7.89
N LYS A 181 -9.79 -25.54 -6.58
CA LYS A 181 -10.29 -26.47 -5.58
C LYS A 181 -10.70 -25.68 -4.35
N ASP A 182 -11.89 -25.96 -3.82
CA ASP A 182 -12.31 -25.44 -2.53
C ASP A 182 -11.43 -26.04 -1.43
N GLU A 183 -10.72 -25.18 -0.70
CA GLU A 183 -9.89 -25.60 0.43
C GLU A 183 -9.51 -24.46 1.35
N ILE A 184 -9.21 -24.82 2.60
CA ILE A 184 -8.61 -23.94 3.60
C ILE A 184 -7.26 -24.54 3.99
N TYR A 185 -6.19 -23.75 3.89
CA TYR A 185 -4.84 -24.19 4.22
C TYR A 185 -4.01 -23.05 4.77
N ILE A 186 -2.82 -23.39 5.27
CA ILE A 186 -1.93 -22.45 5.93
C ILE A 186 -0.61 -22.40 5.16
N LYS A 187 -0.19 -21.20 4.78
CA LYS A 187 1.06 -20.98 4.05
C LYS A 187 1.57 -19.57 4.35
N ASP A 188 2.89 -19.43 4.46
CA ASP A 188 3.56 -18.14 4.37
C ASP A 188 3.51 -17.71 2.91
N ILE A 189 2.49 -16.92 2.56
CA ILE A 189 2.13 -16.68 1.16
C ILE A 189 2.93 -15.53 0.54
N ASN A 190 3.30 -14.55 1.35
CA ASN A 190 4.03 -13.34 0.99
C ASN A 190 5.53 -13.41 1.41
N ARG A 191 5.99 -14.55 1.95
CA ARG A 191 7.40 -14.86 2.23
C ARG A 191 8.02 -13.92 3.26
N ASP A 192 7.28 -13.68 4.33
CA ASP A 192 7.68 -12.84 5.47
C ASP A 192 7.98 -13.64 6.75
N ASN A 193 7.84 -14.96 6.72
CA ASN A 193 7.94 -15.92 7.84
C ASN A 193 6.76 -15.92 8.81
N ILE A 194 5.67 -15.24 8.49
CA ILE A 194 4.37 -15.36 9.12
C ILE A 194 3.54 -16.28 8.22
N LYS A 195 2.67 -17.08 8.83
CA LYS A 195 1.79 -18.00 8.10
C LYS A 195 0.38 -17.46 8.12
N GLU A 196 -0.21 -17.36 6.94
CA GLU A 196 -1.58 -16.88 6.75
C GLU A 196 -2.53 -18.06 6.58
N ILE A 197 -3.81 -17.83 6.88
CA ILE A 197 -4.89 -18.77 6.60
C ILE A 197 -5.47 -18.38 5.24
N ILE A 198 -5.33 -19.27 4.26
CA ILE A 198 -5.83 -19.06 2.91
C ILE A 198 -7.11 -19.86 2.74
N VAL A 199 -8.13 -19.19 2.20
CA VAL A 199 -9.42 -19.80 1.89
C VAL A 199 -9.66 -19.61 0.39
N VAL A 200 -9.75 -20.73 -0.32
CA VAL A 200 -10.21 -20.77 -1.70
C VAL A 200 -11.64 -21.28 -1.66
N ASN A 201 -12.59 -20.46 -2.07
CA ASN A 201 -13.99 -20.82 -2.13
C ASN A 201 -14.62 -20.28 -3.42
N LYS A 202 -14.99 -21.17 -4.34
CA LYS A 202 -15.58 -20.82 -5.64
C LYS A 202 -14.69 -19.81 -6.37
N ASN A 203 -15.26 -18.65 -6.72
CA ASN A 203 -14.56 -17.59 -7.44
C ASN A 203 -13.82 -16.65 -6.49
N ASN A 204 -13.54 -17.05 -5.25
CA ASN A 204 -12.91 -16.18 -4.26
C ASN A 204 -11.64 -16.82 -3.68
N PHE A 205 -10.66 -15.95 -3.47
CA PHE A 205 -9.41 -16.25 -2.79
C PHE A 205 -9.20 -15.24 -1.67
N TYR A 206 -9.24 -15.71 -0.43
CA TYR A 206 -9.07 -14.89 0.76
C TYR A 206 -7.79 -15.25 1.50
N VAL A 207 -7.13 -14.24 2.06
CA VAL A 207 -5.97 -14.41 2.92
C VAL A 207 -6.25 -13.72 4.25
N PHE A 208 -6.35 -14.50 5.31
CA PHE A 208 -6.56 -14.02 6.67
C PHE A 208 -5.26 -14.06 7.47
N SER A 209 -5.03 -13.01 8.26
CA SER A 209 -3.96 -13.00 9.24
C SER A 209 -4.26 -14.00 10.35
N LYS A 210 -3.33 -14.92 10.58
CA LYS A 210 -3.34 -15.76 11.78
C LYS A 210 -2.83 -14.99 13.00
N ALA A 211 -1.85 -14.12 12.81
CA ALA A 211 -1.14 -13.45 13.90
C ALA A 211 -1.89 -12.23 14.45
N ARG A 212 -2.87 -11.70 13.72
CA ARG A 212 -3.48 -10.38 13.97
C ARG A 212 -4.99 -10.41 13.75
N GLY A 213 -5.74 -10.77 14.79
CA GLY A 213 -7.18 -10.61 14.88
C GLY A 213 -8.04 -11.38 13.86
N GLY A 214 -7.46 -12.30 13.07
CA GLY A 214 -8.18 -12.87 11.95
C GLY A 214 -8.57 -11.82 10.90
N ARG A 215 -7.75 -10.78 10.71
CA ARG A 215 -7.98 -9.70 9.73
C ARG A 215 -7.94 -10.25 8.31
N LEU A 216 -8.73 -9.67 7.41
CA LEU A 216 -8.68 -10.01 5.98
C LEU A 216 -7.61 -9.13 5.30
N LEU A 217 -6.51 -9.76 4.89
CA LEU A 217 -5.36 -9.08 4.30
C LEU A 217 -5.48 -8.93 2.78
N PHE A 218 -6.01 -9.96 2.12
CA PHE A 218 -6.23 -9.98 0.69
C PHE A 218 -7.54 -10.68 0.35
N TRP A 219 -8.24 -10.15 -0.65
CA TRP A 219 -9.38 -10.82 -1.29
C TRP A 219 -9.30 -10.58 -2.79
N TYR A 220 -9.15 -11.66 -3.55
CA TYR A 220 -9.24 -11.65 -5.00
C TYR A 220 -10.51 -12.37 -5.48
N ASP A 221 -11.16 -11.76 -6.47
CA ASP A 221 -12.13 -12.46 -7.31
C ASP A 221 -11.35 -13.20 -8.41
N LEU A 222 -11.40 -14.53 -8.37
CA LEU A 222 -10.69 -15.41 -9.29
C LEU A 222 -11.34 -15.50 -10.68
N GLU A 223 -12.63 -15.20 -10.80
CA GLU A 223 -13.35 -15.20 -12.08
C GLU A 223 -13.05 -13.94 -12.88
N LYS A 224 -13.02 -12.78 -12.21
CA LYS A 224 -12.74 -11.47 -12.83
C LYS A 224 -11.25 -11.12 -12.83
N GLY A 225 -10.47 -11.73 -11.93
CA GLY A 225 -9.05 -11.45 -11.74
C GLY A 225 -8.78 -10.08 -11.14
N ILE A 226 -9.59 -9.68 -10.15
CA ILE A 226 -9.52 -8.36 -9.53
C ILE A 226 -9.24 -8.48 -8.03
N GLU A 227 -8.54 -7.50 -7.48
CA GLU A 227 -8.34 -7.34 -6.04
C GLU A 227 -9.50 -6.50 -5.47
N ILE A 228 -10.11 -6.97 -4.38
CA ILE A 228 -11.21 -6.32 -3.64
C ILE A 228 -10.70 -5.78 -2.30
N VAL A 229 -9.85 -6.55 -1.62
CA VAL A 229 -9.12 -6.14 -0.42
C VAL A 229 -7.64 -6.40 -0.68
N GLY A 230 -6.80 -5.41 -0.42
CA GLY A 230 -5.38 -5.51 -0.73
C GLY A 230 -4.72 -4.15 -0.61
N GLY A 231 -4.20 -3.61 -1.70
CA GLY A 231 -3.76 -2.22 -1.72
C GLY A 231 -2.27 -1.97 -1.72
N GLU A 232 -1.45 -2.93 -2.14
CA GLU A 232 -0.02 -2.93 -1.79
C GLU A 232 0.84 -1.86 -2.50
N LEU A 233 0.27 -1.26 -3.55
CA LEU A 233 0.88 -0.18 -4.33
C LEU A 233 1.07 1.12 -3.53
N GLY A 234 0.19 1.40 -2.57
CA GLY A 234 0.35 2.55 -1.68
C GLY A 234 1.49 2.34 -0.69
N THR A 235 2.48 3.23 -0.66
CA THR A 235 3.53 3.21 0.38
C THR A 235 3.71 4.58 0.99
N LYS A 236 4.15 4.61 2.24
CA LYS A 236 4.57 5.82 2.93
C LYS A 236 6.09 5.86 3.03
N ALA A 237 6.70 7.03 2.82
CA ALA A 237 8.14 7.17 2.99
C ALA A 237 8.59 6.72 4.39
N GLY A 238 9.64 5.89 4.45
CA GLY A 238 10.17 5.34 5.70
C GLY A 238 9.27 4.31 6.40
N GLU A 239 8.18 3.88 5.76
CA GLU A 239 7.30 2.83 6.25
C GLU A 239 8.07 1.52 6.42
N GLN A 240 7.94 0.94 7.62
CA GLN A 240 8.45 -0.40 7.87
C GLN A 240 7.51 -1.43 7.24
N TYR A 241 8.09 -2.50 6.72
CA TYR A 241 7.31 -3.58 6.16
C TYR A 241 6.59 -4.36 7.27
N TYR A 242 5.27 -4.35 7.18
CA TYR A 242 4.37 -5.05 8.10
C TYR A 242 3.45 -6.03 7.37
N ASP A 243 3.74 -6.33 6.10
CA ASP A 243 3.08 -7.33 5.25
C ASP A 243 1.55 -7.23 5.05
N GLY A 244 0.92 -6.19 5.60
CA GLY A 244 -0.53 -6.06 5.71
C GLY A 244 -1.07 -6.45 7.09
N ASN A 245 -0.29 -7.15 7.92
CA ASN A 245 -0.59 -7.51 9.31
C ASN A 245 -0.86 -6.33 10.25
N PHE A 246 -0.51 -5.10 9.85
CA PHE A 246 -0.93 -3.87 10.54
C PHE A 246 -1.55 -2.85 9.59
N PRO A 247 -2.57 -2.09 10.06
CA PRO A 247 -2.98 -0.88 9.35
C PRO A 247 -1.84 0.13 9.31
N ILE A 248 -1.67 0.77 8.16
CA ILE A 248 -0.72 1.86 7.98
C ILE A 248 -1.39 3.15 8.40
N VAL A 249 -0.77 3.82 9.38
CA VAL A 249 -1.24 5.10 9.95
C VAL A 249 -1.45 6.11 8.81
N PRO A 250 -2.52 6.91 8.85
CA PRO A 250 -2.75 7.95 7.86
C PRO A 250 -1.49 8.79 7.60
N LEU A 251 -1.27 9.14 6.34
CA LEU A 251 -0.36 10.19 5.96
C LEU A 251 -0.96 11.49 6.47
N GLU A 252 -0.38 12.00 7.55
CA GLU A 252 -0.57 13.40 7.94
C GLU A 252 0.38 14.20 7.07
N ILE A 253 -0.19 14.92 6.09
CA ILE A 253 0.56 15.88 5.29
C ILE A 253 0.75 17.11 6.17
N LYS A 254 1.64 16.99 7.14
CA LYS A 254 2.09 18.14 7.93
C LYS A 254 3.19 18.85 7.13
N ASP A 255 2.93 20.12 6.83
CA ASP A 255 3.84 21.17 6.38
C ASP A 255 4.67 20.94 5.08
N ASN A 256 4.69 19.72 4.51
CA ASN A 256 5.39 19.37 3.26
C ASN A 256 4.73 19.90 1.97
N VAL A 257 3.72 20.77 2.04
CA VAL A 257 3.00 21.24 0.83
C VAL A 257 2.99 22.75 0.70
N ARG A 258 3.54 23.46 1.70
CA ARG A 258 3.63 24.92 1.65
C ARG A 258 4.48 25.39 0.48
N PHE A 259 5.56 24.65 0.19
CA PHE A 259 6.48 24.98 -0.87
C PHE A 259 5.97 24.63 -2.28
N MET A 260 5.06 23.66 -2.43
CA MET A 260 4.63 23.20 -3.77
C MET A 260 3.55 24.08 -4.39
N THR A 261 2.79 24.82 -3.59
CA THR A 261 1.46 25.26 -4.04
C THR A 261 1.21 26.75 -3.92
N GLY A 262 2.02 27.48 -3.14
CA GLY A 262 1.89 28.94 -3.01
C GLY A 262 0.49 29.42 -2.59
N SER A 263 -0.36 28.53 -2.08
CA SER A 263 -1.77 28.77 -1.79
C SER A 263 -2.06 28.32 -0.35
N ASP A 264 -2.53 29.26 0.47
CA ASP A 264 -2.94 29.00 1.85
C ASP A 264 -4.18 28.10 1.92
N ASP A 265 -5.08 28.14 0.91
CA ASP A 265 -6.29 27.31 0.86
C ASP A 265 -5.97 25.81 0.72
N LEU A 266 -5.01 25.46 -0.15
CA LEU A 266 -4.60 24.07 -0.31
C LEU A 266 -3.78 23.59 0.91
N LEU A 267 -3.05 24.49 1.57
CA LEU A 267 -2.36 24.22 2.81
C LEU A 267 -3.32 23.89 3.95
N GLU A 268 -4.37 24.70 4.14
CA GLU A 268 -5.42 24.41 5.11
C GLU A 268 -6.11 23.08 4.78
N TYR A 269 -6.46 22.86 3.51
CA TYR A 269 -7.04 21.60 3.05
C TYR A 269 -6.13 20.40 3.37
N LEU A 270 -4.84 20.45 3.04
CA LEU A 270 -3.92 19.32 3.23
C LEU A 270 -3.48 19.12 4.68
N ARG A 271 -3.40 20.20 5.47
CA ARG A 271 -3.12 20.15 6.91
C ARG A 271 -4.23 19.44 7.68
N ASP A 272 -5.47 19.68 7.29
CA ASP A 272 -6.64 19.08 7.94
C ASP A 272 -7.04 17.72 7.31
N THR A 273 -6.53 17.40 6.12
CA THR A 273 -6.82 16.13 5.45
C THR A 273 -5.86 15.02 5.89
N LYS A 274 -6.42 13.98 6.51
CA LYS A 274 -5.72 12.72 6.77
C LYS A 274 -5.98 11.75 5.63
N PHE A 275 -4.91 11.28 4.98
CA PHE A 275 -5.04 10.25 3.94
C PHE A 275 -4.70 8.88 4.52
N ASN A 276 -5.70 8.04 4.73
CA ASN A 276 -5.45 6.65 5.09
C ASN A 276 -4.74 5.93 3.93
N VAL A 277 -3.58 5.32 4.18
CA VAL A 277 -2.79 4.67 3.11
C VAL A 277 -3.30 3.24 2.85
N ARG A 278 -3.36 2.42 3.90
CA ARG A 278 -3.86 1.04 3.88
C ARG A 278 -4.42 0.65 5.24
N GLN A 279 -5.67 0.23 5.30
CA GLN A 279 -6.33 -0.27 6.52
C GLN A 279 -6.58 -1.79 6.48
N LYS A 280 -6.69 -2.39 5.29
CA LYS A 280 -7.20 -3.76 5.09
C LYS A 280 -8.62 -3.93 5.67
N ALA A 281 -9.13 -5.16 5.71
CA ALA A 281 -10.49 -5.42 6.17
C ALA A 281 -10.55 -6.14 7.52
N LEU A 282 -11.67 -5.94 8.21
CA LEU A 282 -12.01 -6.58 9.48
C LEU A 282 -11.05 -6.20 10.61
N ASN A 283 -10.87 -4.89 10.84
CA ASN A 283 -10.14 -4.40 12.01
C ASN A 283 -11.10 -4.19 13.18
N GLU A 284 -11.31 -5.22 14.00
CA GLU A 284 -12.22 -5.14 15.14
C GLU A 284 -11.62 -4.43 16.37
N LYS A 285 -12.46 -3.63 17.03
CA LYS A 285 -12.19 -2.98 18.32
C LYS A 285 -13.40 -3.16 19.23
N LEU A 286 -13.15 -3.54 20.48
CA LEU A 286 -14.21 -3.69 21.49
C LEU A 286 -14.43 -2.38 22.23
N LEU A 287 -15.70 -1.99 22.39
CA LEU A 287 -16.14 -0.73 23.00
C LEU A 287 -16.68 -0.96 24.41
N LEU A 288 -16.33 -0.09 25.35
CA LEU A 288 -16.84 -0.13 26.73
C LEU A 288 -17.93 0.93 26.97
N GLU A 289 -18.61 0.82 28.11
CA GLU A 289 -19.57 1.83 28.55
C GLU A 289 -18.90 3.16 28.91
N LYS A 290 -19.68 4.25 28.78
CA LYS A 290 -19.26 5.62 29.00
C LYS A 290 -19.24 5.94 30.50
N GLU A 291 -18.12 6.42 31.03
CA GLU A 291 -18.16 7.44 32.08
C GLU A 291 -18.11 8.81 31.38
N ASN A 292 -19.01 9.73 31.74
CA ASN A 292 -19.01 11.13 31.26
C ASN A 292 -19.21 11.37 29.75
N GLY A 293 -19.85 10.45 29.02
CA GLY A 293 -20.23 10.71 27.62
C GLY A 293 -19.20 10.29 26.56
N PHE A 294 -17.97 9.92 26.96
CA PHE A 294 -16.88 9.54 26.05
C PHE A 294 -16.79 8.02 25.84
N GLU A 295 -16.58 7.60 24.59
CA GLU A 295 -16.36 6.18 24.24
C GLU A 295 -14.90 5.79 24.42
N TYR A 296 -14.64 4.66 25.07
CA TYR A 296 -13.29 4.11 25.24
C TYR A 296 -13.15 2.79 24.48
N ILE A 297 -12.06 2.68 23.72
CA ILE A 297 -11.62 1.41 23.11
C ILE A 297 -10.88 0.63 24.20
N ILE A 298 -11.37 -0.57 24.48
CA ILE A 298 -10.77 -1.46 25.50
C ILE A 298 -9.60 -2.21 24.91
N THR A 299 -9.86 -2.78 23.74
CA THR A 299 -8.98 -3.75 23.11
C THR A 299 -9.10 -3.62 21.62
N ASP A 300 -7.95 -3.41 20.98
CA ASP A 300 -7.79 -3.54 19.53
C ASP A 300 -7.64 -5.05 19.21
N ILE A 301 -8.75 -5.75 18.99
CA ILE A 301 -8.75 -7.19 18.68
C ILE A 301 -7.91 -7.49 17.45
N TYR A 302 -7.92 -6.59 16.47
CA TYR A 302 -7.11 -6.69 15.27
C TYR A 302 -5.58 -6.78 15.54
N LYS A 303 -5.10 -6.40 16.74
CA LYS A 303 -3.68 -6.53 17.12
C LYS A 303 -3.36 -7.85 17.82
N ALA A 304 -4.37 -8.58 18.29
CA ALA A 304 -4.21 -9.77 19.11
C ALA A 304 -3.92 -11.01 18.27
N GLU A 305 -3.09 -11.92 18.79
CA GLU A 305 -3.00 -13.27 18.26
C GLU A 305 -4.22 -14.07 18.74
N MET A 306 -4.88 -14.79 17.83
CA MET A 306 -6.13 -15.50 18.12
C MET A 306 -5.96 -17.00 17.88
N ASP A 307 -6.58 -17.80 18.74
CA ASP A 307 -6.79 -19.20 18.42
C ASP A 307 -7.75 -19.32 17.24
N TYR A 308 -7.54 -20.32 16.38
CA TYR A 308 -8.44 -20.58 15.27
C TYR A 308 -8.72 -22.06 15.09
N SER A 309 -9.89 -22.36 14.54
CA SER A 309 -10.28 -23.70 14.13
C SER A 309 -11.01 -23.66 12.80
N ILE A 310 -10.78 -24.67 11.97
CA ILE A 310 -11.46 -24.85 10.68
C ILE A 310 -12.54 -25.91 10.87
N SER A 311 -13.77 -25.59 10.44
CA SER A 311 -14.88 -26.54 10.44
C SER A 311 -15.37 -26.77 9.01
N ASN A 312 -15.50 -28.05 8.62
CA ASN A 312 -16.12 -28.51 7.38
C ASN A 312 -15.62 -27.81 6.09
N ASN A 313 -14.35 -27.36 6.05
CA ASN A 313 -13.74 -26.62 4.93
C ASN A 313 -14.51 -25.40 4.40
N SER A 314 -15.47 -24.90 5.17
CA SER A 314 -16.40 -23.82 4.76
C SER A 314 -16.57 -22.77 5.85
N GLN A 315 -15.96 -23.00 7.02
CA GLN A 315 -16.08 -22.12 8.16
C GLN A 315 -14.73 -21.99 8.88
N LEU A 316 -14.40 -20.74 9.23
CA LEU A 316 -13.23 -20.38 10.01
C LEU A 316 -13.68 -19.69 11.30
N VAL A 317 -13.25 -20.19 12.44
CA VAL A 317 -13.62 -19.64 13.75
C VAL A 317 -12.36 -19.13 14.44
N PHE A 318 -12.34 -17.84 14.78
CA PHE A 318 -11.32 -17.20 15.60
C PHE A 318 -11.84 -16.97 17.01
N LYS A 319 -10.99 -17.20 18.01
CA LYS A 319 -11.29 -17.02 19.43
C LYS A 319 -10.19 -16.24 20.13
N TYR A 320 -10.60 -15.27 20.94
CA TYR A 320 -9.71 -14.53 21.83
C TYR A 320 -10.45 -14.23 23.13
N ASN A 321 -10.07 -14.91 24.22
CA ASN A 321 -10.83 -14.91 25.47
C ASN A 321 -12.31 -15.27 25.19
N ASN A 322 -13.24 -14.39 25.56
CA ASN A 322 -14.68 -14.57 25.35
C ASN A 322 -15.19 -14.00 24.00
N PHE A 323 -14.31 -13.41 23.19
CA PHE A 323 -14.66 -12.93 21.85
C PHE A 323 -14.55 -14.07 20.83
N ILE A 324 -15.62 -14.27 20.04
CA ILE A 324 -15.67 -15.28 18.98
C ILE A 324 -16.07 -14.60 17.67
N LYS A 325 -15.28 -14.86 16.63
CA LYS A 325 -15.56 -14.45 15.24
C LYS A 325 -15.67 -15.70 14.39
N THR A 326 -16.84 -15.91 13.81
CA THR A 326 -17.12 -17.06 12.94
C THR A 326 -17.34 -16.58 11.53
N ILE A 327 -16.52 -17.02 10.59
CA ILE A 327 -16.62 -16.68 9.16
C ILE A 327 -17.11 -17.89 8.39
N SER A 328 -18.15 -17.73 7.59
CA SER A 328 -18.70 -18.75 6.69
C SER A 328 -18.65 -18.24 5.25
N PHE A 329 -18.18 -19.07 4.32
CA PHE A 329 -17.89 -18.66 2.94
C PHE A 329 -18.93 -19.18 1.96
N ASP A 330 -19.18 -18.42 0.89
CA ASP A 330 -19.92 -18.87 -0.29
C ASP A 330 -19.41 -18.23 -1.57
N GLU A 331 -20.14 -18.46 -2.67
CA GLU A 331 -19.75 -18.06 -4.02
C GLU A 331 -19.59 -16.55 -4.22
N ASN A 332 -20.36 -15.74 -3.47
CA ASN A 332 -20.38 -14.29 -3.64
C ASN A 332 -19.63 -13.56 -2.54
N GLY A 333 -19.25 -14.23 -1.45
CA GLY A 333 -18.49 -13.57 -0.40
C GLY A 333 -18.41 -14.39 0.87
N PHE A 334 -18.66 -13.74 2.00
CA PHE A 334 -18.70 -14.40 3.31
C PHE A 334 -19.62 -13.70 4.30
N ASN A 335 -20.08 -14.49 5.28
CA ASN A 335 -20.79 -14.01 6.45
C ASN A 335 -19.87 -14.08 7.67
N ILE A 336 -20.03 -13.15 8.59
CA ILE A 336 -19.31 -13.10 9.85
C ILE A 336 -20.33 -13.03 10.98
N LYS A 337 -20.26 -13.97 11.91
CA LYS A 337 -20.98 -13.91 13.17
C LYS A 337 -20.02 -13.54 14.29
N TYR A 338 -20.27 -12.41 14.92
CA TYR A 338 -19.55 -11.95 16.10
C TYR A 338 -20.34 -12.31 17.35
N GLN A 339 -19.63 -12.86 18.34
CA GLN A 339 -20.11 -13.02 19.71
C GLN A 339 -19.18 -12.25 20.64
N LEU A 340 -19.70 -11.20 21.25
CA LEU A 340 -18.92 -10.29 22.09
C LEU A 340 -18.86 -10.79 23.54
N PRO A 341 -17.77 -10.48 24.29
CA PRO A 341 -17.73 -10.68 25.73
C PRO A 341 -18.89 -9.95 26.46
N LYS A 342 -19.32 -10.47 27.61
CA LYS A 342 -20.48 -9.92 28.35
C LYS A 342 -20.23 -8.48 28.80
N GLU A 343 -19.00 -8.20 29.19
CA GLU A 343 -18.49 -6.93 29.71
C GLU A 343 -18.35 -5.83 28.64
N VAL A 344 -18.38 -6.16 27.35
CA VAL A 344 -18.13 -5.21 26.25
C VAL A 344 -19.43 -4.63 25.74
N LYS A 345 -19.59 -3.30 25.67
CA LYS A 345 -20.85 -2.68 25.24
C LYS A 345 -21.13 -2.85 23.74
N GLY A 346 -20.09 -2.89 22.91
CA GLY A 346 -20.23 -3.00 21.47
C GLY A 346 -18.93 -3.28 20.74
N ILE A 347 -18.99 -3.20 19.42
CA ILE A 347 -17.86 -3.41 18.53
C ILE A 347 -17.80 -2.29 17.49
N LYS A 348 -16.59 -1.86 17.17
CA LYS A 348 -16.26 -1.07 16.00
C LYS A 348 -15.45 -1.92 15.03
N ILE A 349 -15.90 -2.04 13.79
CA ILE A 349 -15.23 -2.77 12.72
C ILE A 349 -14.82 -1.76 11.66
N VAL A 350 -13.52 -1.68 11.37
CA VAL A 350 -13.00 -0.80 10.31
C VAL A 350 -12.50 -1.68 9.16
N SER A 351 -13.03 -1.48 7.96
CA SER A 351 -12.67 -2.28 6.79
C SER A 351 -12.51 -1.42 5.55
N GLU A 352 -11.40 -1.57 4.85
CA GLU A 352 -11.17 -0.96 3.56
C GLU A 352 -11.50 -1.90 2.41
N PHE A 353 -12.28 -1.40 1.45
CA PHE A 353 -12.69 -2.11 0.25
C PHE A 353 -12.40 -1.29 -1.02
N GLN A 354 -12.03 -2.03 -2.06
CA GLN A 354 -11.49 -1.50 -3.30
C GLN A 354 -11.97 -2.40 -4.46
N PRO A 355 -13.28 -2.50 -4.76
CA PRO A 355 -13.77 -3.45 -5.76
C PRO A 355 -13.16 -3.14 -7.14
N ASP A 356 -12.13 -3.87 -7.53
CA ASP A 356 -11.18 -3.54 -8.60
C ASP A 356 -10.19 -2.40 -8.25
N TYR A 357 -9.19 -2.79 -7.45
CA TYR A 357 -8.06 -1.94 -7.09
C TYR A 357 -7.30 -1.36 -8.30
N TYR A 358 -7.10 -2.15 -9.36
CA TYR A 358 -6.34 -1.69 -10.52
C TYR A 358 -7.07 -0.58 -11.26
N ALA A 359 -8.39 -0.70 -11.42
CA ALA A 359 -9.21 0.35 -12.00
C ALA A 359 -9.16 1.64 -11.16
N MET A 360 -9.19 1.52 -9.83
CA MET A 360 -9.12 2.67 -8.94
C MET A 360 -7.79 3.42 -9.03
N ILE A 361 -6.64 2.74 -9.17
CA ILE A 361 -5.35 3.44 -9.34
C ILE A 361 -5.33 4.29 -10.60
N ASN A 362 -5.87 3.74 -11.69
CA ASN A 362 -5.85 4.42 -12.99
C ASN A 362 -6.86 5.57 -13.10
N ASN A 363 -7.93 5.53 -12.30
CA ASN A 363 -9.02 6.51 -12.40
C ASN A 363 -9.15 7.41 -11.17
N GLY A 364 -8.46 7.10 -10.08
CA GLY A 364 -8.56 7.80 -8.80
C GLY A 364 -9.88 7.58 -8.07
N GLN A 365 -10.09 8.32 -6.99
CA GLN A 365 -11.24 8.18 -6.08
C GLN A 365 -12.62 8.32 -6.76
N LYS A 366 -12.71 9.03 -7.90
CA LYS A 366 -13.95 9.13 -8.68
C LYS A 366 -14.45 7.80 -9.23
N SER A 367 -13.62 6.75 -9.22
CA SER A 367 -14.05 5.41 -9.63
C SER A 367 -14.84 4.69 -8.55
N ILE A 368 -14.83 5.15 -7.29
CA ILE A 368 -15.52 4.49 -6.19
C ILE A 368 -16.60 5.39 -5.62
N GLU A 369 -17.82 4.88 -5.61
CA GLU A 369 -18.99 5.50 -4.99
C GLU A 369 -19.55 4.59 -3.90
N THR A 370 -20.37 5.17 -3.05
CA THR A 370 -21.04 4.46 -1.98
C THR A 370 -22.52 4.80 -1.93
N GLU A 371 -23.33 3.81 -1.58
CA GLU A 371 -24.78 3.96 -1.44
C GLU A 371 -25.23 3.32 -0.13
N SER A 372 -25.81 4.13 0.75
CA SER A 372 -26.42 3.62 1.99
C SER A 372 -27.69 2.84 1.66
N ILE A 373 -27.85 1.69 2.31
CA ILE A 373 -29.03 0.84 2.21
C ILE A 373 -29.50 0.46 3.61
N GLU A 374 -30.68 -0.16 3.72
CA GLU A 374 -31.18 -0.63 5.01
C GLU A 374 -30.16 -1.59 5.66
N ASN A 375 -29.71 -1.23 6.87
CA ASN A 375 -28.70 -1.95 7.64
C ASN A 375 -27.40 -2.25 6.86
N GLY A 376 -26.99 -1.38 5.94
CA GLY A 376 -25.81 -1.65 5.14
C GLY A 376 -25.31 -0.50 4.26
N ILE A 377 -24.30 -0.82 3.47
CA ILE A 377 -23.73 0.07 2.46
C ILE A 377 -23.28 -0.74 1.25
N ILE A 378 -23.42 -0.17 0.07
CA ILE A 378 -22.85 -0.68 -1.18
C ILE A 378 -21.62 0.16 -1.51
N VAL A 379 -20.48 -0.48 -1.78
CA VAL A 379 -19.29 0.15 -2.34
C VAL A 379 -19.23 -0.23 -3.82
N LYS A 380 -19.35 0.75 -4.71
CA LYS A 380 -19.45 0.55 -6.15
C LYS A 380 -18.21 1.04 -6.84
N ASN A 381 -17.65 0.24 -7.75
CA ASN A 381 -16.72 0.75 -8.74
C ASN A 381 -17.46 1.11 -10.02
N VAL A 382 -17.70 2.40 -10.23
CA VAL A 382 -18.52 2.90 -11.35
C VAL A 382 -17.87 2.72 -12.72
N ILE A 383 -16.55 2.48 -12.76
CA ILE A 383 -15.82 2.24 -14.02
C ILE A 383 -16.01 0.80 -14.48
N THR A 384 -16.02 -0.15 -13.54
CA THR A 384 -16.04 -1.59 -13.84
C THR A 384 -17.37 -2.25 -13.52
N ASN A 385 -18.31 -1.52 -12.93
CA ASN A 385 -19.56 -2.04 -12.36
C ASN A 385 -19.34 -3.20 -11.37
N ASN A 386 -18.24 -3.17 -10.61
CA ASN A 386 -17.99 -4.15 -9.57
C ASN A 386 -18.49 -3.59 -8.24
N ASN A 387 -19.45 -4.27 -7.63
CA ASN A 387 -20.14 -3.78 -6.45
C ASN A 387 -19.88 -4.71 -5.27
N LEU A 388 -19.76 -4.13 -4.08
CA LEU A 388 -19.63 -4.85 -2.83
C LEU A 388 -20.72 -4.39 -1.86
N ILE A 389 -21.60 -5.30 -1.48
CA ILE A 389 -22.64 -5.09 -0.48
C ILE A 389 -22.10 -5.51 0.89
N ILE A 390 -22.24 -4.61 1.86
CA ILE A 390 -21.91 -4.84 3.26
C ILE A 390 -23.18 -4.62 4.07
N LYS A 391 -23.71 -5.66 4.69
CA LYS A 391 -24.98 -5.61 5.44
C LYS A 391 -24.83 -6.21 6.83
N THR A 392 -25.77 -5.87 7.70
CA THR A 392 -25.94 -6.48 9.01
C THR A 392 -27.37 -6.89 9.29
N ASP A 393 -27.54 -7.84 10.21
CA ASP A 393 -28.84 -8.32 10.68
C ASP A 393 -29.53 -7.38 11.70
N VAL A 394 -28.82 -6.36 12.16
CA VAL A 394 -29.28 -5.39 13.16
C VAL A 394 -28.99 -3.97 12.70
N GLU A 395 -29.71 -3.00 13.26
CA GLU A 395 -29.45 -1.57 13.06
C GLU A 395 -28.09 -1.18 13.64
N ASN A 396 -27.29 -0.46 12.85
CA ASN A 396 -25.92 -0.08 13.18
C ASN A 396 -25.60 1.32 12.67
N GLU A 397 -24.64 1.97 13.31
CA GLU A 397 -24.03 3.19 12.78
C GLU A 397 -22.97 2.77 11.75
N ILE A 398 -23.23 3.08 10.48
CA ILE A 398 -22.28 2.87 9.39
C ILE A 398 -21.84 4.24 8.89
N THR A 399 -20.54 4.51 9.00
CA THR A 399 -19.92 5.69 8.42
C THR A 399 -18.83 5.28 7.44
N GLU A 400 -18.42 6.22 6.60
CA GLU A 400 -17.36 6.02 5.64
C GLU A 400 -16.28 7.09 5.71
N GLU A 401 -15.07 6.71 5.36
CA GLU A 401 -13.95 7.60 5.13
C GLU A 401 -13.30 7.25 3.79
N ASN A 402 -12.67 8.23 3.15
CA ASN A 402 -11.82 7.96 2.00
C ASN A 402 -10.47 7.41 2.48
N SER A 403 -9.96 6.40 1.79
CA SER A 403 -8.53 6.10 1.80
C SER A 403 -7.89 6.63 0.52
N MET A 404 -6.57 6.58 0.43
CA MET A 404 -5.87 6.94 -0.81
C MET A 404 -6.33 6.05 -1.97
N PHE A 405 -6.68 4.80 -1.67
CA PHE A 405 -6.91 3.78 -2.68
C PHE A 405 -8.23 3.00 -2.55
N GLY A 406 -9.22 3.54 -1.84
CA GLY A 406 -10.42 2.80 -1.50
C GLY A 406 -11.42 3.58 -0.65
N LYS A 407 -12.42 2.84 -0.16
CA LYS A 407 -13.38 3.31 0.85
C LYS A 407 -13.19 2.54 2.14
N ILE A 408 -13.07 3.27 3.23
CA ILE A 408 -13.04 2.71 4.58
C ILE A 408 -14.45 2.75 5.13
N ILE A 409 -15.01 1.58 5.37
CA ILE A 409 -16.30 1.40 6.01
C ILE A 409 -16.08 1.17 7.50
N ILE A 410 -16.72 2.01 8.30
CA ILE A 410 -16.69 1.97 9.75
C ILE A 410 -18.08 1.57 10.23
N LEU A 411 -18.18 0.38 10.79
CA LEU A 411 -19.40 -0.15 11.36
C LEU A 411 -19.27 -0.13 12.88
N LYS A 412 -20.22 0.50 13.57
CA LYS A 412 -20.37 0.41 15.02
C LYS A 412 -21.69 -0.25 15.37
N SER A 413 -21.62 -1.20 16.29
CA SER A 413 -22.78 -1.90 16.80
C SER A 413 -22.69 -2.07 18.31
N TYR A 414 -23.83 -1.93 19.00
CA TYR A 414 -23.97 -2.22 20.43
C TYR A 414 -24.70 -3.55 20.68
N ASN A 415 -24.98 -4.31 19.62
CA ASN A 415 -25.54 -5.65 19.73
C ASN A 415 -24.45 -6.64 20.13
N LYS A 416 -24.78 -7.54 21.07
CA LYS A 416 -23.81 -8.55 21.58
C LYS A 416 -23.56 -9.68 20.60
N ASN A 417 -24.52 -9.90 19.70
CA ASN A 417 -24.44 -10.84 18.60
C ASN A 417 -24.75 -10.06 17.34
N ILE A 418 -23.85 -10.10 16.37
CA ILE A 418 -23.99 -9.39 15.11
C ILE A 418 -23.66 -10.37 14.00
N MET A 419 -24.51 -10.44 12.99
CA MET A 419 -24.19 -11.03 11.72
C MET A 419 -23.85 -9.90 10.73
N MET A 420 -22.69 -10.00 10.10
CA MET A 420 -22.27 -9.13 9.02
C MET A 420 -22.14 -9.96 7.75
N GLU A 421 -22.72 -9.49 6.67
CA GLU A 421 -22.66 -10.10 5.35
C GLU A 421 -21.82 -9.19 4.44
N ILE A 422 -20.86 -9.76 3.71
CA ILE A 422 -20.03 -9.04 2.73
C ILE A 422 -20.07 -9.81 1.42
N ARG A 423 -20.69 -9.22 0.38
CA ARG A 423 -20.96 -9.86 -0.91
C ARG A 423 -20.50 -9.03 -2.08
N LYS A 424 -19.99 -9.70 -3.09
CA LYS A 424 -19.96 -9.20 -4.45
C LYS A 424 -21.39 -9.17 -4.96
N ASP A 425 -21.77 -8.03 -5.51
CA ASP A 425 -23.03 -7.86 -6.21
C ASP A 425 -22.74 -7.95 -7.71
N ASN A 426 -23.38 -8.93 -8.35
CA ASN A 426 -23.12 -9.34 -9.73
C ASN A 426 -24.30 -8.98 -10.66
N ASP A 427 -25.21 -8.12 -10.21
CA ASP A 427 -26.38 -7.68 -10.99
C ASP A 427 -26.01 -6.91 -12.28
#